data_AF-A0A800IFP2-F1
#
_entry.id   AF-A0A800IFP2-F1
#
_cell.length_a   1.000
_cell.length_b   1.000
_cell.length_c   1.000
_cell.angle_alpha   90.00
_cell.angle_beta   90.00
_cell.angle_gamma   90.00
#
_symmetry.space_group_name_H-M   'P 1'
#
loop_
_entity.id
_entity.type
_entity.pdbx_description
1 polymer ?
#
loop_
_entity_poly.entity_id
_entity_poly.type
_entity_poly.pdbx_seq_one_letter_code
_entity_poly.pdbx_strand_id
1 'polypeptide(L)'
;MAAEGFPERMAGQGEAAVDLMHSQQRFGQKNKLGFYAYEKDKKGRLKKQVDETIVAKLAALCAHPVELSDEQIIDYLMIPLCLEVARCIEKNIVASPAEADLALVYGIGFPPFLGGALKYMDSLGLQHVCDKADALVGISPLYQVPAQMRAMAAQGETFYGKLQPAN
;
A
#
# COMPACT_ATOMS: atom_id res chain seq x y z
N MET A 1 4.06 -16.95 2.84
CA MET A 1 4.43 -16.37 1.52
C MET A 1 5.11 -14.99 1.61
N ALA A 2 4.45 -13.89 2.02
CA ALA A 2 5.15 -12.58 2.15
C ALA A 2 5.87 -12.40 3.49
N ALA A 3 5.21 -12.76 4.60
CA ALA A 3 5.81 -12.76 5.94
C ALA A 3 7.01 -13.71 6.08
N GLU A 4 7.04 -14.81 5.33
CA GLU A 4 8.18 -15.73 5.32
C GLU A 4 9.39 -15.15 4.57
N GLY A 5 9.16 -14.35 3.53
CA GLY A 5 10.24 -13.72 2.75
C GLY A 5 10.80 -12.45 3.39
N PHE A 6 9.98 -11.70 4.13
CA PHE A 6 10.37 -10.44 4.78
C PHE A 6 9.81 -10.34 6.20
N PRO A 7 10.17 -11.27 7.11
CA PRO A 7 9.55 -11.39 8.43
C PRO A 7 9.68 -10.13 9.27
N GLU A 8 10.82 -9.44 9.20
CA GLU A 8 11.04 -8.21 9.99
C GLU A 8 10.04 -7.09 9.69
N ARG A 9 9.42 -7.10 8.51
CA ARG A 9 8.57 -6.02 8.02
C ARG A 9 7.12 -6.45 7.80
N MET A 10 6.93 -7.71 7.45
CA MET A 10 5.66 -8.28 7.04
C MET A 10 5.08 -9.25 8.08
N ALA A 11 5.77 -9.50 9.20
CA ALA A 11 5.17 -10.20 10.33
C ALA A 11 4.02 -9.34 10.90
N GLY A 12 2.80 -9.88 10.81
CA GLY A 12 1.62 -9.23 11.39
C GLY A 12 1.69 -9.18 12.93
N GLN A 13 0.93 -8.27 13.51
CA GLN A 13 0.74 -8.18 14.96
C GLN A 13 -0.64 -8.75 15.32
N GLY A 14 -0.69 -10.05 15.64
CA GLY A 14 -1.94 -10.73 15.99
C GLY A 14 -2.80 -11.15 14.79
N GLU A 15 -4.09 -11.41 15.05
CA GLU A 15 -5.05 -11.82 14.02
C GLU A 15 -5.40 -10.61 13.13
N ALA A 16 -5.04 -10.69 11.84
CA ALA A 16 -5.40 -9.66 10.87
C ALA A 16 -6.83 -9.88 10.36
N ALA A 17 -7.42 -8.83 9.78
CA ALA A 17 -8.74 -8.90 9.16
C ALA A 17 -8.84 -10.03 8.11
N VAL A 18 -7.75 -10.32 7.40
CA VAL A 18 -7.67 -11.42 6.42
C VAL A 18 -7.71 -12.80 7.07
N ASP A 19 -7.15 -12.96 8.26
CA ASP A 19 -7.18 -14.21 9.03
C ASP A 19 -8.60 -14.48 9.52
N LEU A 20 -9.29 -13.45 10.01
CA LEU A 20 -10.71 -13.52 10.35
C LEU A 20 -11.56 -13.87 9.13
N MET A 21 -11.33 -13.26 7.96
CA MET A 21 -12.07 -13.63 6.76
C MET A 21 -11.86 -15.10 6.40
N HIS A 22 -10.62 -15.58 6.52
CA HIS A 22 -10.29 -16.98 6.25
C HIS A 22 -10.98 -17.92 7.25
N SER A 23 -10.94 -17.63 8.55
CA SER A 23 -11.58 -18.44 9.60
C SER A 23 -13.11 -18.51 9.44
N GLN A 24 -13.71 -17.44 8.93
CA GLN A 24 -15.15 -17.36 8.62
C GLN A 24 -15.50 -17.94 7.23
N GLN A 25 -14.56 -18.59 6.53
CA GLN A 25 -14.72 -19.12 5.17
C GLN A 25 -15.18 -18.07 4.14
N ARG A 26 -14.77 -16.81 4.33
CA ARG A 26 -15.09 -15.68 3.44
C ARG A 26 -13.94 -15.43 2.49
N PHE A 27 -13.92 -16.14 1.36
CA PHE A 27 -12.80 -16.12 0.41
C PHE A 27 -12.95 -15.16 -0.78
N GLY A 28 -13.89 -14.24 -0.71
CA GLY A 28 -14.16 -13.22 -1.73
C GLY A 28 -15.19 -13.65 -2.77
N GLN A 29 -15.03 -13.16 -3.99
CA GLN A 29 -16.02 -13.36 -5.05
C GLN A 29 -16.19 -14.83 -5.46
N LYS A 30 -15.13 -15.65 -5.34
CA LYS A 30 -15.16 -17.06 -5.77
C LYS A 30 -16.22 -17.90 -5.06
N ASN A 31 -16.45 -17.64 -3.77
CA ASN A 31 -17.50 -18.30 -2.99
C ASN A 31 -18.59 -17.31 -2.55
N LYS A 32 -18.62 -16.13 -3.18
CA LYS A 32 -19.61 -15.05 -2.96
C LYS A 32 -19.64 -14.45 -1.55
N LEU A 33 -18.63 -14.72 -0.73
CA LEU A 33 -18.51 -14.20 0.63
C LEU A 33 -17.08 -13.71 0.86
N GLY A 34 -16.87 -12.43 1.10
CA GLY A 34 -15.60 -11.82 1.49
C GLY A 34 -15.85 -10.70 2.50
N PHE A 35 -15.08 -9.61 2.43
CA PHE A 35 -15.44 -8.37 3.15
C PHE A 35 -16.87 -7.89 2.82
N TYR A 36 -17.37 -8.24 1.64
CA TYR A 36 -18.76 -8.05 1.22
C TYR A 36 -19.40 -9.42 0.95
N ALA A 37 -20.72 -9.49 1.05
CA ALA A 37 -21.49 -10.54 0.38
C ALA A 37 -21.67 -10.17 -1.10
N TYR A 38 -21.62 -11.16 -1.99
CA TYR A 38 -21.73 -10.94 -3.43
C TYR A 38 -22.98 -11.62 -3.99
N GLU A 39 -23.99 -10.83 -4.30
CA GLU A 39 -25.25 -11.33 -4.86
C GLU A 39 -25.35 -11.02 -6.35
N LYS A 40 -26.02 -11.89 -7.11
CA LYS A 40 -26.26 -11.63 -8.52
C LYS A 40 -27.39 -10.61 -8.68
N ASP A 41 -27.13 -9.57 -9.45
CA ASP A 41 -28.19 -8.66 -9.91
C ASP A 41 -29.07 -9.33 -10.99
N LYS A 42 -30.11 -8.62 -11.43
CA LYS A 42 -31.01 -9.09 -12.50
C LYS A 42 -30.30 -9.36 -13.84
N LYS A 43 -29.09 -8.84 -14.03
CA LYS A 43 -28.23 -9.01 -15.21
C LYS A 43 -27.14 -10.07 -14.98
N GLY A 44 -27.17 -10.78 -13.85
CA GLY A 44 -26.20 -11.81 -13.47
C GLY A 44 -24.84 -11.29 -12.98
N ARG A 45 -24.66 -9.96 -12.82
CA ARG A 45 -23.42 -9.36 -12.30
C ARG A 45 -23.40 -9.43 -10.78
N LEU A 46 -22.22 -9.69 -10.21
CA LEU A 46 -22.06 -9.69 -8.75
C LEU A 46 -22.10 -8.26 -8.22
N LYS A 47 -23.03 -7.98 -7.31
CA LYS A 47 -23.17 -6.74 -6.56
C LYS A 47 -22.69 -6.96 -5.13
N LYS A 48 -21.89 -6.01 -4.63
CA LYS A 48 -21.42 -5.98 -3.24
C LYS A 48 -22.57 -5.60 -2.32
N GLN A 49 -22.78 -6.37 -1.27
CA GLN A 49 -23.67 -6.05 -0.15
C GLN A 49 -22.89 -6.07 1.15
N VAL A 50 -23.18 -5.08 2.00
CA VAL A 50 -22.60 -5.00 3.34
C VAL A 50 -23.25 -6.08 4.20
N ASP A 51 -22.43 -6.77 4.97
CA ASP A 51 -22.86 -7.79 5.92
C ASP A 51 -22.54 -7.28 7.32
N GLU A 52 -23.55 -6.77 8.03
CA GLU A 52 -23.36 -6.17 9.35
C GLU A 52 -22.73 -7.14 10.37
N THR A 53 -22.91 -8.45 10.18
CA THR A 53 -22.29 -9.46 11.06
C THR A 53 -20.76 -9.47 10.91
N ILE A 54 -20.24 -9.23 9.70
CA ILE A 54 -18.80 -9.17 9.47
C ILE A 54 -18.22 -7.84 9.91
N VAL A 55 -18.98 -6.75 9.74
CA VAL A 55 -18.59 -5.42 10.24
C VAL A 55 -18.41 -5.45 11.76
N ALA A 56 -19.35 -6.04 12.50
CA ALA A 56 -19.25 -6.17 13.95
C ALA A 56 -18.04 -7.02 14.39
N LYS A 57 -17.72 -8.11 13.68
CA LYS A 57 -16.54 -8.95 13.98
C LYS A 57 -15.24 -8.21 13.67
N LEU A 58 -15.17 -7.47 12.57
CA LEU A 58 -14.00 -6.64 12.23
C LEU A 58 -13.79 -5.52 13.25
N ALA A 59 -14.87 -4.88 13.71
CA ALA A 59 -14.80 -3.88 14.77
C ALA A 59 -14.25 -4.46 16.07
N ALA A 60 -14.62 -5.71 16.42
CA ALA A 60 -14.13 -6.39 17.60
C ALA A 60 -12.63 -6.75 17.54
N LEU A 61 -12.02 -6.84 16.34
CA LEU A 61 -10.56 -7.01 16.20
C LEU A 61 -9.80 -5.72 16.51
N CYS A 62 -10.43 -4.55 16.40
CA CYS A 62 -9.80 -3.27 16.64
C CYS A 62 -9.79 -2.95 18.15
N ALA A 63 -8.67 -3.25 18.82
CA ALA A 63 -8.53 -2.98 20.25
C ALA A 63 -8.63 -1.48 20.60
N HIS A 64 -8.15 -0.62 19.69
CA HIS A 64 -8.10 0.83 19.87
C HIS A 64 -8.59 1.52 18.60
N PRO A 65 -9.92 1.72 18.45
CA PRO A 65 -10.46 2.44 17.31
C PRO A 65 -9.99 3.89 17.35
N VAL A 66 -9.48 4.36 16.20
CA VAL A 66 -9.06 5.74 15.98
C VAL A 66 -9.81 6.30 14.79
N GLU A 67 -10.21 7.57 14.90
CA GLU A 67 -10.70 8.30 13.73
C GLU A 67 -9.51 8.67 12.86
N LEU A 68 -9.62 8.34 11.58
CA LEU A 68 -8.62 8.68 10.57
C LEU A 68 -9.26 9.64 9.58
N SER A 69 -8.56 10.73 9.29
CA SER A 69 -8.88 11.58 8.15
C SER A 69 -8.62 10.86 6.83
N ASP A 70 -9.22 11.35 5.74
CA ASP A 70 -8.99 10.81 4.39
C ASP A 70 -7.50 10.83 4.02
N GLU A 71 -6.77 11.88 4.42
CA GLU A 71 -5.33 11.99 4.19
C GLU A 71 -4.55 10.91 4.95
N GLN A 72 -4.90 10.64 6.21
CA GLN A 72 -4.25 9.58 6.98
C GLN A 72 -4.53 8.20 6.36
N ILE A 73 -5.75 7.95 5.86
CA ILE A 73 -6.05 6.69 5.18
C ILE A 73 -5.18 6.54 3.93
N ILE A 74 -4.99 7.61 3.15
CA ILE A 74 -4.10 7.61 1.99
C ILE A 74 -2.65 7.32 2.44
N ASP A 75 -2.15 8.00 3.46
CA ASP A 75 -0.78 7.81 3.97
C ASP A 75 -0.54 6.36 4.43
N TYR A 76 -1.50 5.76 5.15
CA TYR A 76 -1.42 4.39 5.65
C TYR A 76 -1.32 3.35 4.52
N LEU A 77 -1.87 3.65 3.33
CA LEU A 77 -1.84 2.76 2.18
C LEU A 77 -0.67 3.06 1.23
N MET A 78 -0.44 4.34 0.95
CA MET A 78 0.47 4.78 -0.09
C MET A 78 1.92 4.79 0.37
N ILE A 79 2.21 5.23 1.60
CA ILE A 79 3.58 5.27 2.10
C ILE A 79 4.23 3.89 2.07
N PRO A 80 3.66 2.81 2.65
CA PRO A 80 4.32 1.51 2.65
C PRO A 80 4.49 0.95 1.23
N LEU A 81 3.53 1.19 0.33
CA LEU A 81 3.66 0.86 -1.09
C LEU A 81 4.87 1.58 -1.72
N CYS A 82 4.98 2.89 -1.52
CA CYS A 82 6.04 3.71 -2.11
C CYS A 82 7.42 3.32 -1.56
N LEU A 83 7.52 3.07 -0.24
CA LEU A 83 8.76 2.62 0.37
C LEU A 83 9.16 1.23 -0.12
N GLU A 84 8.22 0.30 -0.37
CA GLU A 84 8.55 -0.99 -1.00
C GLU A 84 9.13 -0.81 -2.40
N VAL A 85 8.58 0.08 -3.20
CA VAL A 85 9.09 0.35 -4.55
C VAL A 85 10.49 0.98 -4.47
N ALA A 86 10.74 1.88 -3.52
CA ALA A 86 12.07 2.42 -3.27
C ALA A 86 13.07 1.32 -2.85
N ARG A 87 12.66 0.37 -1.99
CA ARG A 87 13.49 -0.80 -1.64
C ARG A 87 13.78 -1.70 -2.83
N CYS A 88 12.83 -1.86 -3.76
CA CYS A 88 13.04 -2.62 -4.99
C CYS A 88 14.12 -1.96 -5.88
N ILE A 89 14.16 -0.63 -5.94
CA ILE A 89 15.24 0.11 -6.63
C ILE A 89 16.57 -0.08 -5.89
N GLU A 90 16.61 0.14 -4.58
CA GLU A 90 17.83 0.01 -3.75
C GLU A 90 18.45 -1.39 -3.84
N LYS A 91 17.62 -2.43 -3.90
CA LYS A 91 18.04 -3.83 -4.00
C LYS A 91 18.24 -4.32 -5.44
N ASN A 92 18.17 -3.43 -6.44
CA ASN A 92 18.28 -3.77 -7.86
C ASN A 92 17.33 -4.90 -8.30
N ILE A 93 16.11 -4.93 -7.74
CA ILE A 93 15.05 -5.88 -8.13
C ILE A 93 14.41 -5.46 -9.46
N VAL A 94 14.35 -4.15 -9.71
CA VAL A 94 13.90 -3.55 -10.97
C VAL A 94 15.03 -2.68 -11.50
N ALA A 95 15.24 -2.65 -12.83
CA ALA A 95 16.43 -2.04 -13.40
C ALA A 95 16.38 -0.51 -13.42
N SER A 96 15.19 0.10 -13.44
CA SER A 96 15.06 1.56 -13.42
C SER A 96 13.77 2.06 -12.75
N PRO A 97 13.75 3.34 -12.32
CA PRO A 97 12.52 3.99 -11.83
C PRO A 97 11.37 3.94 -12.84
N ALA A 98 11.67 4.14 -14.13
CA ALA A 98 10.69 4.12 -15.20
C ALA A 98 10.02 2.75 -15.36
N GLU A 99 10.79 1.66 -15.29
CA GLU A 99 10.25 0.31 -15.34
C GLU A 99 9.37 0.00 -14.12
N ALA A 100 9.80 0.40 -12.93
CA ALA A 100 9.05 0.17 -11.70
C ALA A 100 7.68 0.86 -11.73
N ASP A 101 7.65 2.14 -12.12
CA ASP A 101 6.41 2.92 -12.20
C ASP A 101 5.49 2.41 -13.30
N LEU A 102 6.03 2.05 -14.47
CA LEU A 102 5.24 1.46 -15.56
C LEU A 102 4.62 0.12 -15.14
N ALA A 103 5.38 -0.71 -14.42
CA ALA A 103 4.90 -1.99 -13.90
C ALA A 103 3.77 -1.80 -12.87
N LEU A 104 3.80 -0.73 -12.06
CA LEU A 104 2.69 -0.43 -11.13
C LEU A 104 1.43 0.04 -11.87
N VAL A 105 1.59 0.93 -12.85
CA VAL A 105 0.48 1.45 -13.65
C VAL A 105 -0.23 0.31 -14.38
N TYR A 106 0.51 -0.58 -15.05
CA TYR A 106 -0.10 -1.69 -15.80
C TYR A 106 -0.38 -2.94 -14.96
N GLY A 107 0.32 -3.16 -13.86
CA GLY A 107 0.20 -4.36 -13.04
C GLY A 107 -0.91 -4.25 -11.99
N ILE A 108 -0.82 -3.25 -11.12
CA ILE A 108 -1.77 -3.08 -9.99
C ILE A 108 -2.82 -2.01 -10.26
N GLY A 109 -2.75 -1.33 -11.42
CA GLY A 109 -3.67 -0.25 -11.77
C GLY A 109 -3.37 1.04 -11.00
N PHE A 110 -2.09 1.32 -10.73
CA PHE A 110 -1.70 2.58 -10.10
C PHE A 110 -2.21 3.78 -10.92
N PRO A 111 -2.76 4.84 -10.30
CA PRO A 111 -3.40 5.94 -11.03
C PRO A 111 -2.48 6.57 -12.10
N PRO A 112 -2.79 6.48 -13.41
CA PRO A 112 -1.87 6.92 -14.46
C PRO A 112 -1.53 8.41 -14.40
N PHE A 113 -2.45 9.25 -13.93
CA PHE A 113 -2.23 10.70 -13.77
C PHE A 113 -1.24 11.05 -12.65
N LEU A 114 -0.91 10.11 -11.77
CA LEU A 114 0.15 10.24 -10.77
C LEU A 114 1.51 9.71 -11.27
N GLY A 115 1.56 9.10 -12.45
CA GLY A 115 2.77 8.62 -13.12
C GLY A 115 3.36 7.31 -12.59
N GLY A 116 3.12 6.97 -11.32
CA GLY A 116 3.68 5.80 -10.65
C GLY A 116 4.10 6.16 -9.22
N ALA A 117 4.58 5.20 -8.44
CA ALA A 117 4.90 5.44 -7.03
C ALA A 117 6.14 6.34 -6.86
N LEU A 118 7.18 6.13 -7.67
CA LEU A 118 8.41 6.92 -7.61
C LEU A 118 8.15 8.34 -8.13
N LYS A 119 7.42 8.48 -9.24
CA LYS A 119 7.01 9.78 -9.78
C LYS A 119 6.09 10.54 -8.82
N TYR A 120 5.19 9.83 -8.14
CA TYR A 120 4.34 10.38 -7.09
C TYR A 120 5.16 10.89 -5.90
N MET A 121 6.15 10.14 -5.42
CA MET A 121 7.04 10.63 -4.37
C MET A 121 7.84 11.86 -4.80
N ASP A 122 8.33 11.89 -6.04
CA ASP A 122 9.04 13.05 -6.59
C ASP A 122 8.15 14.30 -6.67
N SER A 123 6.84 14.14 -6.95
CA SER A 123 5.91 15.28 -7.02
C SER A 123 5.54 15.83 -5.64
N LEU A 124 5.52 14.98 -4.61
CA LEU A 124 5.36 15.38 -3.21
C LEU A 124 6.64 15.97 -2.61
N GLY A 125 7.80 15.50 -3.08
CA GLY A 125 9.12 15.76 -2.51
C GLY A 125 9.54 14.67 -1.53
N LEU A 126 10.72 14.08 -1.75
CA LEU A 126 11.19 12.92 -0.97
C LEU A 126 11.30 13.22 0.52
N GLN A 127 11.74 14.43 0.90
CA GLN A 127 11.82 14.81 2.31
C GLN A 127 10.45 14.78 2.98
N HIS A 128 9.41 15.29 2.30
CA HIS A 128 8.04 15.28 2.82
C HIS A 128 7.52 13.86 3.02
N VAL A 129 7.84 12.94 2.10
CA VAL A 129 7.47 11.52 2.21
C VAL A 129 8.22 10.86 3.37
N CYS A 130 9.51 11.16 3.56
CA CYS A 130 10.28 10.68 4.70
C CYS A 130 9.67 11.13 6.04
N ASP A 131 9.28 12.41 6.14
CA ASP A 131 8.70 12.95 7.37
C ASP A 131 7.35 12.27 7.71
N LYS A 132 6.49 12.06 6.71
CA LYS A 132 5.24 11.31 6.88
C LYS A 132 5.48 9.86 7.29
N ALA A 133 6.48 9.20 6.69
CA ALA A 133 6.84 7.83 7.03
C ALA A 133 7.38 7.71 8.47
N ASP A 134 8.22 8.66 8.89
CA ASP A 134 8.78 8.71 10.24
C ASP A 134 7.70 8.90 11.31
N ALA A 135 6.64 9.65 11.00
CA ALA A 135 5.48 9.77 11.89
C ALA A 135 4.72 8.44 12.09
N LEU A 136 4.83 7.49 11.16
CA LEU A 136 4.12 6.20 11.18
C LEU A 136 5.00 5.01 11.58
N VAL A 137 6.32 5.19 11.73
CA VAL A 137 7.26 4.09 12.03
C VAL A 137 6.95 3.35 13.32
N GLY A 138 6.35 4.04 14.31
CA GLY A 138 5.91 3.43 15.57
C GLY A 138 4.75 2.43 15.43
N ILE A 139 4.02 2.48 14.30
CA ILE A 139 2.89 1.58 14.03
C ILE A 139 3.38 0.25 13.46
N SER A 140 4.29 0.31 12.49
CA SER A 140 4.80 -0.87 11.79
C SER A 140 6.16 -0.61 11.16
N PRO A 141 7.06 -1.62 11.12
CA PRO A 141 8.33 -1.50 10.38
C PRO A 141 8.16 -1.27 8.87
N LEU A 142 6.96 -1.47 8.31
CA LEU A 142 6.66 -1.16 6.91
C LEU A 142 7.00 0.29 6.55
N TYR A 143 6.77 1.21 7.49
CA TYR A 143 6.99 2.65 7.33
C TYR A 143 8.46 3.08 7.49
N GLN A 144 9.39 2.15 7.77
CA GLN A 144 10.80 2.51 7.92
C GLN A 144 11.42 2.95 6.58
N VAL A 145 11.81 4.22 6.46
CA VAL A 145 12.39 4.75 5.21
C VAL A 145 13.68 4.01 4.81
N PRO A 146 13.82 3.56 3.54
CA PRO A 146 15.05 2.97 3.02
C PRO A 146 16.24 3.93 3.08
N ALA A 147 17.45 3.40 3.31
CA ALA A 147 18.64 4.21 3.55
C ALA A 147 18.99 5.07 2.33
N GLN A 148 18.88 4.52 1.11
CA GLN A 148 19.16 5.26 -0.11
C GLN A 148 18.17 6.42 -0.29
N MET A 149 16.88 6.17 -0.09
CA MET A 149 15.85 7.20 -0.22
C MET A 149 16.06 8.35 0.77
N ARG A 150 16.44 8.03 2.02
CA ARG A 150 16.74 9.05 3.03
C ARG A 150 17.96 9.90 2.65
N ALA A 151 19.00 9.28 2.09
CA ALA A 151 20.17 9.98 1.60
C ALA A 151 19.85 10.90 0.41
N MET A 152 19.00 10.44 -0.53
CA MET A 152 18.50 11.24 -1.66
C MET A 152 17.70 12.46 -1.16
N ALA A 153 16.81 12.26 -0.19
CA ALA A 153 16.02 13.33 0.41
C ALA A 153 16.91 14.42 1.04
N ALA A 154 17.94 14.02 1.80
CA ALA A 154 18.88 14.95 2.43
C ALA A 154 19.71 15.76 1.42
N GLN A 155 19.89 15.23 0.20
CA GLN A 155 20.63 15.88 -0.89
C GLN A 155 19.72 16.67 -1.84
N GLY A 156 18.40 16.66 -1.62
CA GLY A 156 17.44 17.29 -2.52
C GLY A 156 17.33 16.60 -3.89
N GLU A 157 17.66 15.31 -3.95
CA GLU A 157 17.55 14.49 -5.15
C GLU A 157 16.14 13.92 -5.34
N THR A 158 15.90 13.38 -6.53
CA THR A 158 14.64 12.78 -6.97
C THR A 158 14.93 11.49 -7.75
N PHE A 159 13.98 10.56 -7.81
CA PHE A 159 14.16 9.30 -8.56
C PHE A 159 14.31 9.52 -10.07
N TYR A 160 13.63 10.53 -10.62
CA TYR A 160 13.73 10.88 -12.04
C TYR A 160 14.77 11.99 -12.33
N GLY A 161 15.48 12.49 -11.31
CA GLY A 161 16.41 13.60 -11.44
C GLY A 161 15.77 14.91 -11.93
N LYS A 162 16.61 15.86 -12.36
CA LYS A 162 16.14 17.01 -13.16
C LYS A 162 15.91 16.51 -14.57
N LEU A 163 14.66 16.51 -15.03
CA LEU A 163 14.33 16.26 -16.44
C LEU A 163 15.24 17.14 -17.30
N GLN A 164 16.16 16.54 -18.06
CA GLN A 164 16.87 17.25 -19.11
C GLN A 164 15.82 17.60 -20.18
N PRO A 165 15.77 18.85 -20.67
CA PRO A 165 14.89 19.17 -21.78
C PRO A 165 15.20 18.23 -22.94
N ALA A 166 14.16 17.67 -23.55
CA ALA A 166 14.33 16.85 -24.74
C ALA A 166 15.02 17.69 -25.81
N ASN A 167 16.20 17.23 -26.25
CA ASN A 167 16.93 17.82 -27.37
C ASN A 167 16.16 17.67 -28.68
#